data_AF-A0A7S0AKQ0-F1
#
_entry.id   AF-A0A7S0AKQ0-F1
#
_cell.length_a   1.000
_cell.length_b   1.000
_cell.length_c   1.000
_cell.angle_alpha   90.00
_cell.angle_beta   90.00
_cell.angle_gamma   90.00
#
_symmetry.space_group_name_H-M   'P 1'
#
loop_
_entity.id
_entity.type
_entity.pdbx_description
1 polymer ?
#
loop_
_entity_poly.entity_id
_entity_poly.type
_entity_poly.pdbx_seq_one_letter_code
_entity_poly.pdbx_strand_id
1 'polypeptide(L)'
;MEQLFRMQEERQRAEEQLRSEQLERLKREKEEVDRERWAEHERIQARLVRQASMRSQASEARRSNQYVRERREAVANFLLENGFTGVTMKRRKMFFTTYPLHVAAEKGEAELVKYLLEEGADP
;
A
#
# COMPACT_ATOMS: atom_id res chain seq x y z
N MET A 1 3.66 -32.24 -73.86
CA MET A 1 2.80 -32.48 -72.67
C MET A 1 3.57 -32.45 -71.37
N GLU A 2 4.75 -33.09 -71.26
CA GLU A 2 5.57 -33.04 -70.03
C GLU A 2 5.97 -31.63 -69.54
N GLN A 3 6.35 -30.72 -70.45
CA GLN A 3 6.80 -29.38 -70.05
C GLN A 3 5.67 -28.54 -69.42
N LEU A 4 4.44 -28.69 -69.91
CA LEU A 4 3.26 -28.01 -69.35
C LEU A 4 2.91 -28.51 -67.95
N PHE A 5 3.10 -29.82 -67.70
CA PHE A 5 2.85 -30.43 -66.40
C PHE A 5 3.86 -29.95 -65.35
N ARG A 6 5.16 -29.93 -65.69
CA ARG A 6 6.22 -29.39 -64.81
C ARG A 6 6.00 -27.92 -64.50
N MET A 7 5.58 -27.12 -65.49
CA MET A 7 5.29 -25.70 -65.31
C MET A 7 4.05 -25.46 -64.43
N GLN A 8 3.05 -26.35 -64.47
CA GLN A 8 1.91 -26.31 -63.56
C GLN A 8 2.28 -26.69 -62.12
N GLU A 9 3.11 -27.73 -61.92
CA GLU A 9 3.59 -28.11 -60.59
C GLU A 9 4.45 -27.02 -59.94
N GLU A 10 5.36 -26.41 -60.69
CA GLU A 10 6.17 -25.30 -60.20
C GLU A 10 5.31 -24.11 -59.79
N ARG A 11 4.28 -23.80 -60.57
CA ARG A 11 3.33 -22.73 -60.26
C ARG A 11 2.51 -23.04 -59.00
N GLN A 12 2.05 -24.28 -58.83
CA GLN A 12 1.35 -24.70 -57.60
C GLN A 12 2.25 -24.62 -56.37
N ARG A 13 3.49 -25.10 -56.47
CA ARG A 13 4.47 -25.02 -55.37
C ARG A 13 4.81 -23.58 -55.02
N ALA A 14 4.96 -22.71 -56.01
CA ALA A 14 5.20 -21.28 -55.79
C ALA A 14 4.00 -20.60 -55.10
N GLU A 15 2.76 -20.94 -55.50
CA GLU A 15 1.55 -20.43 -54.86
C GLU A 15 1.38 -20.93 -53.41
N GLU A 16 1.71 -22.20 -53.14
CA GLU A 16 1.72 -22.78 -51.79
C GLU A 16 2.80 -22.15 -50.90
N GLN A 17 4.00 -21.95 -51.43
CA GLN A 17 5.08 -21.25 -50.74
C GLN A 17 4.66 -19.83 -50.37
N LEU A 18 4.08 -19.08 -51.31
CA LEU A 18 3.61 -17.72 -51.07
C LEU A 18 2.51 -17.68 -49.99
N ARG A 19 1.56 -18.62 -50.04
CA ARG A 19 0.50 -18.74 -49.00
C ARG A 19 1.08 -19.09 -47.64
N SER A 20 2.05 -20.01 -47.58
CA SER A 20 2.72 -20.39 -46.35
C SER A 20 3.47 -19.20 -45.73
N GLU A 21 4.21 -18.44 -46.54
CA GLU A 21 4.90 -17.21 -46.12
C GLU A 21 3.92 -16.13 -45.63
N GLN A 22 2.79 -15.96 -46.31
CA GLN A 22 1.74 -15.03 -45.89
C GLN A 22 1.13 -15.43 -44.54
N LEU A 23 0.86 -16.72 -44.34
CA LEU A 23 0.32 -17.23 -43.06
C LEU A 23 1.34 -17.10 -41.93
N GLU A 24 2.61 -17.43 -42.18
CA GLU A 24 3.71 -17.21 -41.24
C GLU A 24 3.81 -15.74 -40.83
N ARG A 25 3.71 -14.82 -41.81
CA ARG A 25 3.76 -13.39 -41.55
C ARG A 25 2.60 -12.93 -40.67
N LEU A 26 1.37 -13.34 -41.01
CA LEU A 26 0.18 -13.00 -40.22
C LEU A 26 0.24 -13.58 -38.81
N LYS A 27 0.79 -14.80 -38.66
CA LYS A 27 0.97 -15.43 -37.35
C LYS A 27 1.96 -14.64 -36.50
N ARG A 28 3.10 -14.24 -37.06
CA ARG A 28 4.11 -13.41 -36.36
C ARG A 28 3.56 -12.06 -35.93
N GLU A 29 2.81 -11.39 -36.82
CA GLU A 29 2.17 -10.11 -36.53
C GLU A 29 1.13 -10.24 -35.41
N LYS A 30 0.30 -11.29 -35.46
CA LYS A 30 -0.67 -11.58 -34.39
C LYS A 30 0.03 -11.84 -33.05
N GLU A 31 1.07 -12.67 -33.05
CA GLU A 31 1.85 -12.95 -31.85
C GLU A 31 2.52 -11.69 -31.29
N GLU A 32 2.97 -10.77 -32.13
CA GLU A 32 3.53 -9.49 -31.71
C GLU A 32 2.48 -8.60 -31.03
N VAL A 33 1.32 -8.46 -31.66
CA VAL A 33 0.19 -7.72 -31.08
C VAL A 33 -0.26 -8.33 -29.75
N ASP A 34 -0.34 -9.66 -29.66
CA ASP A 34 -0.74 -10.33 -28.42
C ASP A 34 0.33 -10.17 -27.32
N ARG A 35 1.62 -10.19 -27.67
CA ARG A 35 2.72 -9.88 -26.74
C ARG A 35 2.65 -8.44 -26.22
N GLU A 36 2.41 -7.47 -27.11
CA GLU A 36 2.28 -6.07 -26.73
C GLU A 36 1.10 -5.84 -25.79
N ARG A 37 -0.07 -6.43 -26.11
CA ARG A 37 -1.26 -6.37 -25.26
C ARG A 37 -1.01 -6.97 -23.89
N TRP A 38 -0.32 -8.12 -23.83
CA TRP A 38 0.03 -8.75 -22.56
C TRP A 38 0.96 -7.87 -21.73
N ALA A 39 2.01 -7.33 -22.35
CA ALA A 39 2.96 -6.45 -21.69
C ALA A 39 2.30 -5.14 -21.21
N GLU A 40 1.38 -4.58 -21.99
CA GLU A 40 0.61 -3.39 -21.58
C GLU A 40 -0.31 -3.70 -20.40
N HIS A 41 -1.06 -4.80 -20.46
CA HIS A 41 -1.91 -5.22 -19.35
C HIS A 41 -1.10 -5.44 -18.07
N GLU A 42 0.05 -6.10 -18.16
CA GLU A 42 0.97 -6.30 -17.03
C GLU A 42 1.47 -4.97 -16.44
N ARG A 43 1.86 -4.01 -17.30
CA ARG A 43 2.26 -2.66 -16.86
C ARG A 43 1.13 -1.93 -16.14
N ILE A 44 -0.09 -2.02 -16.66
CA ILE A 44 -1.28 -1.42 -16.05
C ILE A 44 -1.54 -2.06 -14.68
N GLN A 45 -1.52 -3.38 -14.59
CA GLN A 45 -1.69 -4.11 -13.33
C GLN A 45 -0.62 -3.73 -12.30
N ALA A 46 0.66 -3.71 -12.70
CA ALA A 46 1.76 -3.31 -11.82
C ALA A 46 1.58 -1.87 -11.31
N ARG A 47 1.10 -0.95 -12.15
CA ARG A 47 0.80 0.43 -11.75
C ARG A 47 -0.34 0.50 -10.75
N LEU A 48 -1.43 -0.24 -10.98
CA LEU A 48 -2.59 -0.28 -10.08
C LEU A 48 -2.21 -0.85 -8.72
N VAL A 49 -1.46 -1.96 -8.69
CA VAL A 49 -0.96 -2.57 -7.45
C VAL A 49 -0.07 -1.60 -6.67
N ARG A 50 0.88 -0.95 -7.36
CA ARG A 50 1.74 0.06 -6.73
C ARG A 50 0.94 1.23 -6.17
N GLN A 51 -0.04 1.73 -6.92
CA GLN A 51 -0.89 2.83 -6.47
C GLN A 51 -1.76 2.43 -5.26
N ALA A 52 -2.31 1.21 -5.27
CA ALA A 52 -3.08 0.68 -4.15
C ALA A 52 -2.22 0.54 -2.88
N SER A 53 -1.00 0.00 -3.02
CA SER A 53 -0.05 -0.12 -1.92
C SER A 53 0.32 1.25 -1.34
N MET A 54 0.66 2.22 -2.18
CA MET A 54 0.95 3.60 -1.75
C MET A 54 -0.24 4.25 -1.02
N ARG A 55 -1.47 4.03 -1.50
CA ARG A 55 -2.68 4.54 -0.84
C ARG A 55 -2.91 3.90 0.53
N SER A 56 -2.74 2.59 0.63
CA SER A 56 -2.83 1.86 1.91
C SER A 56 -1.79 2.38 2.90
N GLN A 57 -0.52 2.44 2.52
CA GLN A 57 0.55 2.99 3.36
C GLN A 57 0.28 4.44 3.79
N ALA A 58 -0.18 5.29 2.87
CA ALA A 58 -0.54 6.67 3.20
C ALA A 58 -1.71 6.75 4.18
N SER A 59 -2.70 5.86 4.05
CA SER A 59 -3.85 5.80 4.98
C SER A 59 -3.45 5.32 6.37
N GLU A 60 -2.56 4.34 6.45
CA GLU A 60 -2.03 3.82 7.72
C GLU A 60 -1.14 4.84 8.40
N ALA A 61 -0.25 5.50 7.65
CA ALA A 61 0.57 6.58 8.17
C ALA A 61 -0.28 7.75 8.70
N ARG A 62 -1.38 8.10 8.02
CA ARG A 62 -2.32 9.12 8.50
C ARG A 62 -3.00 8.70 9.81
N ARG A 63 -3.49 7.46 9.91
CA ARG A 63 -4.11 6.92 11.13
C ARG A 63 -3.12 6.88 12.29
N SER A 64 -1.89 6.44 12.04
CA SER A 64 -0.84 6.40 13.06
C SER A 64 -0.48 7.82 13.55
N ASN A 65 -0.31 8.76 12.64
CA ASN A 65 -0.04 10.16 13.00
C ASN A 65 -1.22 10.79 13.75
N GLN A 66 -2.45 10.53 13.33
CA GLN A 66 -3.65 11.01 14.03
C GLN A 66 -3.73 10.44 15.44
N TYR A 67 -3.51 9.13 15.61
CA TYR A 67 -3.48 8.47 16.91
C TYR A 67 -2.42 9.10 17.85
N VAL A 68 -1.21 9.33 17.36
CA VAL A 68 -0.15 9.98 18.14
C VAL A 68 -0.54 11.41 18.52
N ARG A 69 -1.20 12.16 17.63
CA ARG A 69 -1.67 13.51 17.92
C ARG A 69 -2.78 13.52 18.97
N GLU A 70 -3.82 12.71 18.79
CA GLU A 70 -4.95 12.59 19.73
C GLU A 70 -4.46 12.16 21.11
N ARG A 71 -3.55 11.18 21.18
CA ARG A 71 -2.91 10.76 22.42
C ARG A 71 -2.20 11.91 23.12
N ARG A 72 -1.33 12.63 22.41
CA ARG A 72 -0.58 13.76 22.99
C ARG A 72 -1.49 14.90 23.43
N GLU A 73 -2.51 15.21 22.66
CA GLU A 73 -3.50 16.25 22.98
C GLU A 73 -4.31 15.87 24.23
N ALA A 74 -4.79 14.62 24.32
CA ALA A 74 -5.50 14.12 25.49
C ALA A 74 -4.63 14.16 26.77
N VAL A 75 -3.38 13.69 26.68
CA VAL A 75 -2.42 13.74 27.79
C VAL A 75 -2.12 15.18 28.19
N ALA A 76 -1.86 16.07 27.23
CA ALA A 76 -1.56 17.47 27.52
C ALA A 76 -2.73 18.19 28.21
N ASN A 77 -3.96 17.99 27.72
CA ASN A 77 -5.16 18.54 28.31
C ASN A 77 -5.36 18.03 29.73
N PHE A 78 -5.23 16.71 29.95
CA PHE A 78 -5.33 16.13 31.27
C PHE A 78 -4.30 16.68 32.26
N LEU A 79 -3.03 16.78 31.84
CA LEU A 79 -1.96 17.33 32.68
C LEU A 79 -2.28 18.77 33.08
N LEU A 80 -2.71 19.60 32.13
CA LEU A 80 -3.08 20.98 32.37
C LEU A 80 -4.26 21.10 33.34
N GLU A 81 -5.35 20.39 33.08
CA GLU A 81 -6.57 20.42 33.91
C GLU A 81 -6.30 19.97 35.35
N ASN A 82 -5.39 19.00 35.53
CA ASN A 82 -5.08 18.45 36.85
C ASN A 82 -3.84 19.12 37.51
N GLY A 83 -3.23 20.11 36.85
CA GLY A 83 -2.13 20.93 37.38
C GLY A 83 -0.80 20.19 37.46
N PHE A 84 -0.52 19.30 36.52
CA PHE A 84 0.74 18.59 36.35
C PHE A 84 1.59 19.25 35.26
N THR A 85 2.90 19.30 35.47
CA THR A 85 3.86 19.89 34.52
C THR A 85 4.51 18.86 33.59
N GLY A 86 4.20 17.57 33.76
CA GLY A 86 4.70 16.48 32.94
C GLY A 86 4.14 15.12 33.39
N VAL A 87 4.27 14.10 32.54
CA VAL A 87 3.71 12.74 32.73
C VAL A 87 4.32 11.99 33.93
N THR A 88 5.58 12.26 34.26
CA THR A 88 6.28 11.71 35.43
C THR A 88 6.31 12.68 36.62
N MET A 89 5.83 13.91 36.43
CA MET A 89 5.94 14.95 37.43
C MET A 89 4.86 14.80 38.48
N LYS A 90 5.30 14.62 39.72
CA LYS A 90 4.40 14.55 40.87
C LYS A 90 3.94 15.93 41.33
N ARG A 91 2.70 16.01 41.78
CA ARG A 91 2.21 17.12 42.58
C ARG A 91 2.25 16.74 44.05
N ARG A 92 2.85 17.59 44.89
CA ARG A 92 2.88 17.41 46.34
C ARG A 92 1.87 18.32 47.01
N LYS A 93 0.93 17.75 47.76
CA LYS A 93 0.13 18.45 48.78
C LYS A 93 0.72 18.14 50.15
N MET A 94 0.33 18.91 51.17
CA MET A 94 0.90 18.93 52.54
C MET A 94 1.28 17.53 53.09
N PHE A 95 0.46 16.50 52.81
CA PHE A 95 0.67 15.13 53.28
C PHE A 95 0.70 14.05 52.18
N PHE A 96 0.51 14.40 50.90
CA PHE A 96 0.37 13.41 49.82
C PHE A 96 1.11 13.81 48.56
N THR A 97 1.66 12.79 47.91
CA THR A 97 2.24 12.91 46.57
C THR A 97 1.31 12.21 45.61
N THR A 98 0.90 12.90 44.55
CA THR A 98 0.01 12.35 43.53
C THR A 98 0.70 12.44 42.17
N TYR A 99 0.62 11.38 41.38
CA TYR A 99 1.13 11.33 40.01
C TYR A 99 -0.03 11.36 39.00
N PRO A 100 0.19 11.85 37.78
CA PRO A 100 -0.81 11.88 36.73
C PRO A 100 -1.49 10.52 36.51
N LEU A 101 -0.71 9.43 36.51
CA LEU A 101 -1.22 8.09 36.28
C LEU A 101 -2.19 7.61 37.38
N HIS A 102 -1.84 7.86 38.65
CA HIS A 102 -2.72 7.52 39.78
C HIS A 102 -4.05 8.27 39.70
N VAL A 103 -4.04 9.54 39.29
CA VAL A 103 -5.28 10.32 39.11
C VAL A 103 -6.12 9.76 37.97
N ALA A 104 -5.50 9.40 36.84
CA ALA A 104 -6.22 8.82 35.71
C ALA A 104 -6.85 7.45 36.08
N ALA A 105 -6.13 6.63 36.85
CA ALA A 105 -6.62 5.35 37.35
C ALA A 105 -7.77 5.53 38.37
N GLU A 106 -7.64 6.48 39.31
CA GLU A 106 -8.70 6.80 40.28
C GLU A 106 -9.98 7.28 39.60
N LYS A 107 -9.87 8.02 38.49
CA LYS A 107 -11.01 8.47 37.68
C LYS A 107 -11.60 7.38 36.77
N GLY A 108 -10.95 6.22 36.65
CA GLY A 108 -11.40 5.13 35.77
C GLY A 108 -11.19 5.39 34.28
N GLU A 109 -10.32 6.34 33.91
CA GLU A 109 -10.06 6.71 32.52
C GLU A 109 -9.02 5.76 31.89
N ALA A 110 -9.44 4.53 31.59
CA ALA A 110 -8.55 3.48 31.10
C ALA A 110 -7.76 3.86 29.82
N GLU A 111 -8.38 4.63 28.93
CA GLU A 111 -7.73 5.11 27.71
C GLU A 111 -6.61 6.11 28.02
N LEU A 112 -6.85 7.02 28.96
CA LEU A 112 -5.85 7.99 29.40
C LEU A 112 -4.71 7.33 30.18
N VAL A 113 -5.00 6.31 31.00
CA VAL A 113 -3.97 5.49 31.66
C VAL A 113 -3.05 4.86 30.62
N LYS A 114 -3.61 4.27 29.56
CA LYS A 114 -2.83 3.72 28.45
C LYS A 114 -1.99 4.81 27.78
N TYR A 115 -2.56 5.97 27.49
CA TYR A 115 -1.83 7.09 26.87
C TYR A 115 -0.69 7.62 27.73
N LEU A 116 -0.89 7.74 29.04
CA LEU A 116 0.16 8.16 29.97
C LEU A 116 1.32 7.16 30.01
N LEU A 117 1.03 5.85 30.02
CA LEU A 117 2.07 4.81 29.96
C LEU A 117 2.84 4.84 28.64
N GLU A 118 2.15 5.05 27.52
CA GLU A 118 2.80 5.17 26.19
C GLU A 118 3.67 6.44 26.07
N GLU A 119 3.37 7.50 26.83
CA GLU A 119 4.20 8.71 26.93
C GLU A 119 5.29 8.58 28.03
N GLY A 120 5.41 7.43 28.69
CA GLY A 120 6.49 7.12 29.65
C GLY A 120 6.18 7.46 31.11
N ALA A 121 4.91 7.52 31.51
CA ALA A 121 4.55 7.58 32.91
C ALA A 121 4.95 6.30 33.65
N ASP A 122 5.37 6.45 34.91
CA ASP A 122 5.71 5.32 35.78
C ASP A 122 4.41 4.61 36.25
N PRO A 123 4.28 3.28 36.05
CA PRO A 123 3.12 2.48 36.46
C PRO A 123 2.92 2.37 37.97
#